data_AF-A0A0F3KZF1-F1
#
_entry.id   AF-A0A0F3KZF1-F1
#
_cell.length_a   1.000
_cell.length_b   1.000
_cell.length_c   1.000
_cell.angle_alpha   90.00
_cell.angle_beta   90.00
_cell.angle_gamma   90.00
#
_symmetry.space_group_name_H-M   'P 1'
#
loop_
_entity.id
_entity.type
_entity.pdbx_description
1 polymer ?
#
loop_
_entity_poly.entity_id
_entity_poly.type
_entity_poly.pdbx_seq_one_letter_code
_entity_poly.pdbx_strand_id
1 'polypeptide(L)'
;MLAVIVLIGIIGAIVVTQVGKNVDKGKYGAGKAQLTTLTQKIDNYSLDNGSPPASLDALVNKPADAQNWQGPYAKPSDLKDPWGHEFGYRFPGEHGQYDLVFFGQDGKAGGDGYSADVGNWQ
;
A
#
# COMPACT_ATOMS: atom_id res chain seq x y z
N MET A 1 37.67 3.80 -34.81
CA MET A 1 36.94 4.24 -33.59
C MET A 1 35.41 4.33 -33.77
N LEU A 2 34.87 4.25 -35.00
CA LEU A 2 33.42 4.33 -35.25
C LEU A 2 32.62 3.10 -34.77
N ALA A 3 33.18 1.88 -34.85
CA ALA A 3 32.46 0.64 -34.49
C ALA A 3 32.06 0.56 -33.01
N VAL A 4 32.85 1.17 -32.12
CA VAL A 4 32.60 1.15 -30.66
C VAL A 4 31.39 2.01 -30.29
N ILE A 5 31.21 3.16 -30.95
CA ILE A 5 30.08 4.07 -30.72
C ILE A 5 28.76 3.41 -31.15
N VAL A 6 28.78 2.66 -32.26
CA VAL A 6 27.62 1.91 -32.76
C VAL A 6 27.23 0.78 -31.79
N LEU A 7 28.21 0.03 -31.27
CA LEU A 7 27.97 -1.04 -30.28
C LEU A 7 27.43 -0.49 -28.95
N ILE A 8 27.96 0.64 -28.46
CA ILE A 8 27.46 1.28 -27.24
C ILE A 8 26.04 1.83 -27.43
N GLY A 9 25.71 2.38 -28.61
CA GLY A 9 24.37 2.84 -28.94
C GLY A 9 23.32 1.73 -28.97
N ILE A 10 23.67 0.55 -29.51
CA ILE A 10 22.77 -0.61 -29.56
C ILE A 10 22.54 -1.21 -28.16
N ILE A 11 23.58 -1.28 -27.33
CA ILE A 11 23.48 -1.82 -25.97
C ILE A 11 22.72 -0.84 -25.05
N GLY A 12 22.92 0.47 -25.19
CA GLY A 12 22.25 1.49 -24.39
C GLY A 12 20.72 1.52 -24.55
N ALA A 13 20.21 1.24 -25.74
CA ALA A 13 18.76 1.26 -26.02
C ALA A 13 17.97 0.15 -25.31
N ILE A 14 18.60 -1.01 -25.03
CA ILE A 14 17.91 -2.20 -24.48
C ILE A 14 17.80 -2.13 -22.94
N VAL A 15 18.76 -1.48 -22.27
CA VAL A 15 18.82 -1.46 -20.80
C VAL A 15 17.75 -0.54 -20.18
N VAL A 16 17.38 0.54 -20.86
CA VAL A 16 16.43 1.54 -20.33
C VAL A 16 15.00 1.01 -20.21
N THR A 17 14.53 0.20 -21.16
CA THR A 17 13.12 -0.24 -21.19
C THR A 17 12.79 -1.34 -20.18
N GLN A 18 13.78 -2.12 -19.74
CA GLN A 18 13.57 -3.26 -18.83
C GLN A 18 13.51 -2.83 -17.36
N VAL A 19 14.24 -1.77 -16.98
CA VAL A 19 14.33 -1.31 -15.58
C VAL A 19 12.99 -0.72 -15.10
N GLY A 20 12.29 0.05 -15.94
CA GLY A 20 11.01 0.67 -15.56
C GLY A 20 9.93 -0.33 -15.15
N LYS A 21 9.73 -1.39 -15.94
CA LYS A 21 8.71 -2.42 -15.67
C LYS A 21 8.95 -3.22 -14.39
N ASN A 22 10.22 -3.37 -14.00
CA ASN A 22 10.57 -4.07 -12.75
C ASN A 22 10.30 -3.20 -11.52
N VAL A 23 10.38 -1.87 -11.64
CA VAL A 23 10.09 -0.93 -10.54
C VAL A 23 8.61 -0.95 -10.21
N ASP A 24 7.72 -0.88 -11.21
CA ASP A 24 6.26 -0.90 -10.98
C ASP A 24 5.81 -2.21 -10.34
N LYS A 25 6.33 -3.35 -10.81
CA LYS A 25 6.09 -4.66 -10.19
C LYS A 25 6.55 -4.70 -8.73
N GLY A 26 7.73 -4.15 -8.44
CA GLY A 26 8.27 -4.09 -7.08
C GLY A 26 7.42 -3.23 -6.15
N LYS A 27 7.01 -2.04 -6.62
CA LYS A 27 6.10 -1.15 -5.88
C LYS A 27 4.74 -1.81 -5.64
N TYR A 28 4.18 -2.48 -6.64
CA TYR A 28 2.90 -3.17 -6.50
C TYR A 28 2.97 -4.27 -5.44
N GLY A 29 4.02 -5.09 -5.47
CA GLY A 29 4.27 -6.10 -4.44
C GLY A 29 4.46 -5.49 -3.04
N ALA A 30 5.19 -4.37 -2.93
CA ALA A 30 5.36 -3.65 -1.68
C ALA A 30 4.04 -3.09 -1.15
N GLY A 31 3.17 -2.56 -2.01
CA GLY A 31 1.83 -2.08 -1.64
C GLY A 31 0.96 -3.19 -1.08
N LYS A 32 0.97 -4.39 -1.69
CA LYS A 32 0.29 -5.58 -1.15
C LYS A 32 0.85 -6.01 0.21
N ALA A 33 2.18 -5.98 0.38
CA ALA A 33 2.79 -6.32 1.66
C ALA A 33 2.46 -5.29 2.76
N GLN A 34 2.41 -4.00 2.40
CA GLN A 34 1.98 -2.93 3.29
C GLN A 34 0.50 -3.08 3.67
N LEU A 35 -0.38 -3.43 2.72
CA LEU A 35 -1.78 -3.74 2.99
C LEU A 35 -1.88 -4.81 4.10
N THR A 36 -1.19 -5.95 3.95
CA THR A 36 -1.18 -7.02 4.97
C THR A 36 -0.63 -6.53 6.31
N THR A 37 0.43 -5.72 6.30
CA THR A 37 1.02 -5.17 7.53
C THR A 37 0.06 -4.19 8.21
N LEU A 38 -0.67 -3.39 7.45
CA LEU A 38 -1.64 -2.43 7.96
C LEU A 38 -2.88 -3.13 8.52
N THR A 39 -3.36 -4.19 7.85
CA THR A 39 -4.38 -5.12 8.39
C THR A 39 -3.96 -5.65 9.75
N GLN A 40 -2.74 -6.16 9.90
CA GLN A 40 -2.24 -6.64 11.20
C GLN A 40 -2.19 -5.55 12.28
N LYS A 41 -1.84 -4.30 11.92
CA LYS A 41 -1.86 -3.16 12.85
C LYS A 41 -3.28 -2.82 13.30
N ILE A 42 -4.25 -2.88 12.38
CA ILE A 42 -5.67 -2.68 12.66
C ILE A 42 -6.18 -3.79 13.57
N ASP A 43 -5.82 -5.04 13.30
CA ASP A 43 -6.23 -6.18 14.12
C ASP A 43 -5.68 -6.05 15.54
N ASN A 44 -4.42 -5.63 15.71
CA ASN A 44 -3.84 -5.34 17.03
C ASN A 44 -4.61 -4.23 17.76
N TYR A 45 -4.94 -3.13 17.08
CA TYR A 45 -5.78 -2.09 17.66
C TYR A 45 -7.15 -2.65 18.09
N SER A 46 -7.74 -3.52 17.28
CA SER A 46 -9.01 -4.17 17.56
C SER A 46 -8.94 -5.17 18.72
N LEU A 47 -7.80 -5.83 18.92
CA LEU A 47 -7.57 -6.70 20.07
C LEU A 47 -7.52 -5.90 21.38
N ASP A 48 -6.89 -4.73 21.35
CA ASP A 48 -6.76 -3.88 22.54
C ASP A 48 -8.05 -3.13 22.88
N ASN A 49 -8.72 -2.56 21.87
CA ASN A 49 -9.92 -1.73 22.07
C ASN A 49 -11.24 -2.50 21.90
N GLY A 50 -11.20 -3.73 21.40
CA GLY A 50 -12.37 -4.57 21.13
C GLY A 50 -13.09 -4.26 19.81
N SER A 51 -12.73 -3.18 19.11
CA SER A 51 -13.23 -2.90 17.75
C SER A 51 -12.13 -2.34 16.84
N PRO A 52 -12.26 -2.53 15.51
CA PRO A 52 -11.43 -1.81 14.56
C PRO A 52 -11.59 -0.30 14.72
N PRO A 53 -10.57 0.48 14.32
CA PRO A 53 -10.63 1.93 14.38
C PRO A 53 -11.63 2.49 13.37
N ALA A 54 -12.26 3.63 13.66
CA ALA A 54 -13.15 4.28 12.68
C ALA A 54 -12.40 4.94 11.50
N SER A 55 -11.12 5.29 11.70
CA SER A 55 -10.22 5.83 10.68
C SER A 55 -8.80 5.31 10.89
N LEU A 56 -8.01 5.20 9.82
CA LEU A 56 -6.60 4.82 9.88
C LEU A 56 -5.77 5.78 10.76
N ASP A 57 -6.19 7.04 10.91
CA ASP A 57 -5.54 8.00 11.82
C ASP A 57 -5.47 7.52 13.27
N ALA A 58 -6.43 6.69 13.71
CA ALA A 58 -6.48 6.14 15.06
C ALA A 58 -5.32 5.17 15.37
N LEU A 59 -4.65 4.66 14.33
CA LEU A 59 -3.45 3.83 14.49
C LEU A 59 -2.22 4.66 14.87
N VAL A 60 -2.20 5.94 14.47
CA VAL A 60 -1.09 6.87 14.71
C VAL A 60 -1.36 7.71 15.95
N ASN A 61 -2.56 8.29 16.04
CA ASN A 61 -2.98 9.16 17.12
C ASN A 61 -4.05 8.47 17.95
N LYS A 62 -3.93 8.54 19.28
CA LYS A 62 -4.96 8.00 20.18
C LYS A 62 -6.29 8.75 19.97
N PRO A 63 -7.37 8.07 19.52
CA PRO A 63 -8.67 8.71 19.44
C PRO A 63 -9.35 8.74 20.82
N ALA A 64 -10.33 9.62 21.00
CA ALA A 64 -10.94 9.88 22.31
C ALA A 64 -11.78 8.70 22.84
N ASP A 65 -12.25 7.85 21.95
CA ASP A 65 -13.06 6.65 22.21
C ASP A 65 -12.22 5.40 22.53
N ALA A 66 -10.91 5.40 22.25
CA ALA A 66 -10.03 4.28 22.52
C ALA A 66 -9.51 4.26 23.96
N GLN A 67 -10.28 3.64 24.86
CA GLN A 67 -9.92 3.51 26.27
C GLN A 67 -8.62 2.73 26.50
N ASN A 68 -8.39 1.65 25.76
CA ASN A 68 -7.27 0.72 25.93
C ASN A 68 -6.16 0.90 24.89
N TRP A 69 -6.11 2.06 24.23
CA TRP A 69 -5.07 2.35 23.25
C TRP A 69 -3.66 2.26 23.86
N GLN A 70 -2.84 1.32 23.37
CA GLN A 70 -1.46 1.08 23.78
C GLN A 70 -0.43 1.64 22.79
N GLY A 71 -0.89 2.40 21.79
CA GLY A 71 -0.13 2.78 20.60
C GLY A 71 1.05 3.74 20.82
N PRO A 72 1.69 4.20 19.72
CA PRO A 72 1.21 4.12 18.32
C PRO A 72 1.42 2.75 17.64
N TYR A 73 0.39 2.27 16.92
CA TYR A 73 0.39 1.00 16.18
C TYR A 73 0.95 1.16 14.76
N ALA A 74 0.79 2.35 14.18
CA ALA A 74 1.30 2.70 12.86
C ALA A 74 2.10 4.00 12.90
N LYS A 75 3.02 4.15 11.94
CA LYS A 75 3.62 5.45 11.65
C LYS A 75 2.77 6.16 10.58
N PRO A 76 2.79 7.50 10.53
CA PRO A 76 2.13 8.24 9.45
C PRO A 76 2.59 7.81 8.05
N SER A 77 3.84 7.37 7.93
CA SER A 77 4.41 6.83 6.69
C SER A 77 3.81 5.50 6.27
N ASP A 78 3.28 4.71 7.21
CA ASP A 78 2.72 3.38 6.94
C ASP A 78 1.29 3.46 6.38
N LEU A 79 0.65 4.63 6.49
CA LEU A 79 -0.69 4.89 5.96
C LEU A 79 -0.69 5.24 4.46
N LYS A 80 0.50 5.34 3.87
CA LYS A 80 0.67 5.64 2.45
C LYS A 80 1.31 4.46 1.73
N ASP A 81 0.83 4.23 0.52
CA ASP A 81 1.37 3.22 -0.37
C ASP A 81 2.76 3.63 -0.95
N PRO A 82 3.43 2.77 -1.72
CA PRO A 82 4.73 3.08 -2.33
C PRO A 82 4.72 4.18 -3.40
N TRP A 83 3.53 4.62 -3.82
CA TRP A 83 3.31 5.75 -4.74
C TRP A 83 2.91 7.03 -3.99
N GLY A 84 2.65 6.95 -2.69
CA GLY A 84 2.23 8.06 -1.83
C GLY A 84 0.72 8.25 -1.73
N HIS A 85 -0.09 7.33 -2.26
CA HIS A 85 -1.54 7.32 -2.12
C HIS A 85 -1.97 6.77 -0.77
N GLU A 86 -3.12 7.21 -0.29
CA GLU A 86 -3.72 6.71 0.94
C GLU A 86 -4.45 5.39 0.66
N PHE A 87 -4.41 4.46 1.62
CA PHE A 87 -5.22 3.24 1.53
C PHE A 87 -6.71 3.58 1.67
N GLY A 88 -7.54 2.95 0.86
CA GLY A 88 -8.99 3.02 1.03
C GLY A 88 -9.38 2.30 2.31
N TYR A 89 -9.97 3.00 3.26
CA TYR A 89 -10.46 2.40 4.50
C TYR A 89 -11.94 2.66 4.68
N ARG A 90 -12.69 1.62 5.04
CA ARG A 90 -14.13 1.70 5.33
C ARG A 90 -14.45 0.90 6.58
N PHE A 91 -15.10 1.57 7.53
CA PHE A 91 -15.64 0.98 8.75
C PHE A 91 -17.05 1.55 9.01
N PRO A 92 -18.08 0.70 9.22
CA PRO A 92 -18.06 -0.76 9.09
C PRO A 92 -17.80 -1.22 7.64
N GLY A 93 -17.09 -2.34 7.47
CA GLY A 93 -16.79 -2.91 6.15
C GLY A 93 -18.02 -3.50 5.45
N GLU A 94 -17.97 -3.63 4.13
CA GLU A 94 -18.97 -4.37 3.36
C GLU A 94 -18.68 -5.88 3.36
N HIS A 95 -17.40 -6.27 3.48
CA HIS A 95 -16.95 -7.67 3.39
C HIS A 95 -16.56 -8.26 4.76
N GLY A 96 -16.58 -7.45 5.83
CA GLY A 96 -16.19 -7.86 7.16
C GLY A 96 -16.37 -6.76 8.19
N GLN A 97 -15.56 -6.79 9.26
CA GLN A 97 -15.60 -5.73 10.28
C GLN A 97 -15.10 -4.39 9.70
N TYR A 98 -14.09 -4.43 8.84
CA TYR A 98 -13.56 -3.30 8.10
C TYR A 98 -13.07 -3.76 6.72
N ASP A 99 -13.10 -2.84 5.78
CA ASP A 99 -12.57 -3.04 4.44
C ASP A 99 -11.36 -2.12 4.27
N LEU A 100 -10.23 -2.72 3.90
CA LEU A 100 -8.99 -2.02 3.60
C LEU A 100 -8.59 -2.35 2.15
N VAL A 101 -8.37 -1.32 1.34
CA VAL A 101 -8.14 -1.40 -0.09
C VAL A 101 -6.86 -0.69 -0.48
N PHE A 102 -6.04 -1.38 -1.24
CA PHE A 102 -4.91 -0.82 -1.93
C PHE A 102 -5.26 -0.62 -3.41
N PHE A 103 -5.28 0.64 -3.87
CA PHE A 103 -5.73 1.01 -5.22
C PHE A 103 -4.69 0.80 -6.33
N GLY A 104 -3.47 0.38 -6.01
CA GLY A 104 -2.45 0.23 -7.05
C GLY A 104 -1.83 1.56 -7.51
N GLN A 105 -1.21 1.51 -8.69
CA GLN A 105 -0.40 2.58 -9.25
C GLN A 105 -1.18 3.88 -9.54
N ASP A 106 -2.47 3.81 -9.86
CA ASP A 106 -3.28 4.97 -10.22
C ASP A 106 -3.96 5.64 -9.02
N GLY A 107 -3.97 4.97 -7.86
CA GLY A 107 -4.55 5.48 -6.62
C GLY A 107 -6.08 5.61 -6.67
N LYS A 108 -6.76 4.89 -7.55
CA LYS A 108 -8.21 4.97 -7.74
C LYS A 108 -8.84 3.59 -7.77
N ALA A 109 -10.11 3.53 -7.39
CA ALA A 109 -10.88 2.29 -7.50
C ALA A 109 -11.01 1.87 -8.98
N GLY A 110 -10.79 0.58 -9.24
CA GLY A 110 -10.81 -0.05 -10.54
C GLY A 110 -9.40 -0.43 -11.01
N GLY A 111 -9.18 -0.31 -12.33
CA GLY A 111 -7.88 -0.56 -12.94
C GLY A 111 -7.52 -2.04 -13.14
N ASP A 112 -6.45 -2.25 -13.91
CA ASP A 112 -5.95 -3.57 -14.29
C ASP A 112 -4.42 -3.63 -14.12
N GLY A 113 -3.89 -4.85 -13.96
CA GLY A 113 -2.45 -5.08 -13.85
C GLY A 113 -1.86 -4.51 -12.55
N TYR A 114 -1.02 -3.47 -12.65
CA TYR A 114 -0.42 -2.79 -11.49
C TYR A 114 -1.29 -1.70 -10.89
N SER A 115 -2.41 -1.37 -11.55
CA SER A 115 -3.45 -0.48 -11.03
C SER A 115 -4.65 -1.28 -10.53
N ALA A 116 -4.51 -2.59 -10.34
CA ALA A 116 -5.61 -3.41 -9.86
C ALA A 116 -5.78 -3.23 -8.34
N ASP A 117 -7.01 -3.03 -7.92
CA ASP A 117 -7.38 -2.97 -6.51
C ASP A 117 -7.11 -4.29 -5.77
N VAL A 118 -6.60 -4.18 -4.56
CA VAL A 118 -6.39 -5.31 -3.65
C VAL A 118 -7.05 -5.02 -2.32
N GLY A 119 -8.10 -5.77 -1.99
CA GLY A 119 -8.78 -5.71 -0.70
C GLY A 119 -8.17 -6.66 0.32
N ASN A 120 -8.31 -6.37 1.61
CA ASN A 120 -7.92 -7.28 2.71
C ASN A 120 -8.75 -8.57 2.77
N TRP A 121 -9.88 -8.63 2.06
CA TRP A 121 -10.77 -9.81 1.99
C TRP A 121 -10.43 -10.79 0.86
N GLN A 122 -9.48 -10.46 -0.02
CA GLN A 122 -9.02 -11.31 -1.13
C GLN A 122 -7.85 -12.20 -0.70
#